data_AF-A0A1H0HCC2-F1
#
_entry.id   AF-A0A1H0HCC2-F1
#
_cell.length_a   1.000
_cell.length_b   1.000
_cell.length_c   1.000
_cell.angle_alpha   90.00
_cell.angle_beta   90.00
_cell.angle_gamma   90.00
#
_symmetry.space_group_name_H-M   'P 1'
#
loop_
_entity.id
_entity.type
_entity.pdbx_description
1 polymer ?
#
loop_
_entity_poly.entity_id
_entity_poly.type
_entity_poly.pdbx_seq_one_letter_code
_entity_poly.pdbx_strand_id
1 'polypeptide(L)' 'MAILSTDLALSVEEVIRIYSIRWDIEVFFSCTKSLLRLQKEFQGLSYDFLVSHTTIVFTRYVLLAWQHR' A
#
# COMPACT_ATOMS: atom_id res chain seq x y z
N MET A 1 10.58 17.22 -11.51
CA MET A 1 9.46 16.25 -11.42
C MET A 1 8.24 16.91 -12.05
N ALA A 2 7.57 16.24 -12.98
CA ALA A 2 6.38 16.77 -13.65
C ALA A 2 5.18 15.90 -13.27
N ILE A 3 4.07 16.52 -12.87
CA ILE A 3 2.80 15.84 -12.57
C ILE A 3 1.84 16.16 -13.72
N LEU A 4 1.25 15.13 -14.31
CA LEU A 4 0.28 15.25 -15.38
C LEU A 4 -1.08 14.84 -14.84
N SER A 5 -2.09 15.67 -15.08
CA SER A 5 -3.50 15.41 -14.73
C SER A 5 -4.34 15.40 -16.00
N THR A 6 -5.29 14.48 -16.08
CA THR A 6 -6.32 14.48 -17.14
C THR A 6 -7.47 15.43 -16.82
N ASP A 7 -7.62 15.79 -15.56
CA ASP A 7 -8.62 16.75 -15.11
C ASP A 7 -8.02 18.16 -15.12
N LEU A 8 -8.59 19.01 -15.98
CA LEU A 8 -8.20 20.41 -16.19
C LEU A 8 -8.98 21.38 -15.29
N ALA A 9 -10.01 20.91 -14.57
CA ALA A 9 -10.80 21.72 -13.65
C ALA A 9 -10.16 21.83 -12.26
N LEU A 10 -9.24 20.92 -11.92
CA LEU A 10 -8.53 20.92 -10.64
C LEU A 10 -7.49 22.05 -10.57
N SER A 11 -7.41 22.70 -9.41
CA SER A 11 -6.31 23.62 -9.12
C SER A 11 -4.97 22.88 -8.99
N VAL A 12 -3.87 23.60 -9.19
CA VAL A 12 -2.51 23.03 -9.07
C VAL A 12 -2.29 22.46 -7.67
N GLU A 13 -2.80 23.14 -6.64
CA GLU A 13 -2.72 22.74 -5.25
C GLU A 13 -3.46 21.42 -4.99
N GLU A 14 -4.62 21.23 -5.60
CA GLU A 14 -5.39 19.98 -5.51
C GLU A 14 -4.70 18.82 -6.22
N VAL A 15 -4.12 19.07 -7.40
CA VAL A 15 -3.33 18.05 -8.12
C VAL A 15 -2.14 17.60 -7.27
N ILE A 16 -1.42 18.53 -6.64
CA ILE A 16 -0.32 18.21 -5.73
C ILE A 16 -0.84 17.42 -4.51
N ARG A 17 -1.93 17.88 -3.88
CA ARG A 17 -2.53 17.21 -2.71
C ARG A 17 -2.95 15.77 -3.01
N ILE A 18 -3.59 15.54 -4.16
CA ILE A 18 -4.00 14.19 -4.59
C ILE A 18 -2.75 13.34 -4.86
N TYR A 19 -1.75 13.90 -5.54
CA TYR A 19 -0.51 13.18 -5.80
C TYR A 19 0.25 12.82 -4.51
N SER A 20 0.17 13.64 -3.47
CA SER A 20 0.79 13.35 -2.16
C SER A 20 0.25 12.07 -1.52
N ILE A 21 -1.03 11.72 -1.74
CA ILE A 21 -1.64 10.48 -1.23
C ILE A 21 -0.96 9.24 -1.83
N ARG A 22 -0.31 9.35 -3.00
CA ARG A 22 0.45 8.25 -3.61
C ARG A 22 1.52 7.71 -2.65
N TRP A 23 2.08 8.54 -1.77
CA TRP A 23 3.11 8.09 -0.83
C TRP A 23 2.60 7.04 0.17
N ASP A 24 1.30 7.03 0.48
CA ASP A 24 0.71 6.10 1.44
C ASP A 24 0.90 4.63 1.01
N ILE A 25 0.99 4.36 -0.30
CA ILE A 25 1.27 3.01 -0.80
C ILE A 25 2.70 2.56 -0.47
N GLU A 26 3.66 3.48 -0.42
CA GLU A 26 5.04 3.17 -0.05
C GLU A 26 5.13 2.86 1.45
N VAL A 27 4.37 3.59 2.28
CA VAL A 27 4.21 3.29 3.70
C VAL A 27 3.57 1.91 3.90
N PHE A 28 2.51 1.59 3.14
CA PHE A 28 1.89 0.26 3.14
C PHE A 28 2.90 -0.85 2.84
N PHE A 29 3.68 -0.72 1.77
CA PHE A 29 4.68 -1.73 1.41
C PHE A 29 5.82 -1.83 2.43
N SER A 30 6.22 -0.71 3.03
CA SER A 30 7.20 -0.69 4.10
C SER A 30 6.69 -1.44 5.33
N CYS A 31 5.48 -1.13 5.80
CA CYS A 31 4.84 -1.78 6.94
C CYS A 31 4.61 -3.27 6.70
N THR A 32 4.05 -3.67 5.56
CA THR A 32 3.77 -5.08 5.28
C THR A 32 5.04 -5.94 5.23
N LYS A 33 6.13 -5.42 4.65
CA LYS A 33 7.43 -6.13 4.61
C LYS A 33 8.12 -6.18 5.98
N SER A 34 8.18 -5.07 6.70
CA SER A 34 8.97 -4.94 7.94
C SER A 34 8.20 -5.37 9.19
N LEU A 35 6.99 -4.84 9.38
CA LEU A 35 6.17 -5.04 10.57
C LEU A 35 5.38 -6.36 10.49
N LEU A 36 4.78 -6.65 9.34
CA LEU A 36 3.99 -7.85 9.12
C LEU A 36 4.77 -8.99 8.43
N ARG A 37 6.10 -8.84 8.33
CA ARG A 37 7.05 -9.90 7.94
C ARG A 37 6.70 -10.65 6.66
N LEU A 38 6.06 -9.98 5.69
CA LEU A 38 5.59 -10.58 4.43
C LEU A 38 6.63 -11.47 3.73
N GLN A 39 7.91 -11.11 3.79
CA GLN A 39 9.00 -11.83 3.13
C GLN A 39 9.69 -12.88 4.01
N LYS A 40 9.57 -12.76 5.35
CA LYS A 40 10.35 -13.56 6.31
C LYS A 40 9.52 -14.63 7.02
N GLU A 41 8.20 -14.49 7.06
CA GLU A 41 7.32 -15.38 7.81
C GLU A 41 7.06 -16.70 7.06
N PHE A 42 7.08 -16.68 5.73
CA PHE A 42 6.73 -17.83 4.91
C PHE A 42 7.60 -17.94 3.65
N GLN A 43 8.23 -19.11 3.43
CA GLN A 43 9.00 -19.44 2.23
C GLN A 43 8.48 -20.74 1.59
N GLY A 44 7.16 -20.85 1.42
CA GLY A 44 6.55 -22.01 0.77
C GLY A 44 6.84 -22.06 -0.73
N LEU A 45 6.90 -23.28 -1.27
CA LEU A 45 7.21 -23.55 -2.68
C LEU A 45 5.97 -23.53 -3.59
N SER A 46 4.75 -23.56 -3.04
CA SER A 46 3.52 -23.53 -3.82
C SER A 46 2.96 -22.10 -3.92
N TYR A 47 2.52 -21.77 -5.13
CA TYR A 47 1.99 -20.46 -5.49
C TYR A 47 0.69 -20.12 -4.75
N ASP A 48 -0.19 -21.10 -4.56
CA ASP A 48 -1.48 -20.91 -3.88
C ASP A 48 -1.29 -20.48 -2.42
N PHE A 49 -0.26 -21.02 -1.76
CA PHE A 49 0.10 -20.60 -0.41
C PHE A 49 0.69 -19.20 -0.38
N LEU A 50 1.49 -18.82 -1.38
CA LEU A 50 2.04 -17.46 -1.48
C LEU A 50 0.92 -16.44 -1.63
N VAL A 51 -0.04 -16.68 -2.53
CA VAL A 51 -1.22 -15.82 -2.73
C VAL A 51 -2.01 -15.69 -1.42
N SER A 52 -2.33 -16.83 -0.78
CA SER A 52 -3.09 -16.84 0.47
C SER A 52 -2.39 -16.06 1.59
N HIS A 53 -1.07 -16.27 1.75
CA HIS A 53 -0.26 -15.56 2.73
C HIS A 53 -0.25 -14.04 2.48
N THR A 54 -0.02 -13.62 1.23
CA THR A 54 -0.05 -12.20 0.87
C THR A 54 -1.42 -11.58 1.15
N THR A 55 -2.52 -12.25 0.81
CA THR A 55 -3.88 -11.77 1.10
C THR A 55 -4.13 -11.60 2.59
N ILE A 56 -3.68 -12.55 3.42
CA ILE A 56 -3.82 -12.46 4.88
C ILE A 56 -3.03 -11.27 5.44
N VAL A 57 -1.76 -11.11 5.05
CA VAL A 57 -0.91 -10.01 5.51
C VAL A 57 -1.51 -8.66 5.12
N PHE A 58 -2.02 -8.53 3.90
CA PHE A 58 -2.64 -7.29 3.43
C PHE A 58 -3.95 -6.99 4.18
N THR A 59 -4.79 -8.00 4.39
CA THR A 59 -6.03 -7.84 5.18
C THR A 59 -5.74 -7.42 6.61
N ARG A 60 -4.71 -8.01 7.24
CA ARG A 60 -4.25 -7.61 8.58
C ARG A 60 -3.81 -6.16 8.64
N TYR A 61 -3.08 -5.68 7.63
CA TYR A 61 -2.71 -4.26 7.55
C TYR A 61 -3.95 -3.36 7.49
N VAL A 62 -4.93 -3.70 6.64
CA VAL A 62 -6.16 -2.88 6.50
C VAL A 62 -6.92 -2.80 7.82
N LEU A 63 -7.05 -3.92 8.54
CA LEU A 63 -7.70 -3.94 9.85
C LEU A 63 -6.95 -3.10 10.90
N LEU A 64 -5.62 -3.19 10.94
CA LEU A 64 -4.80 -2.39 11.85
C LEU A 64 -4.88 -0.89 11.52
N ALA A 65 -4.82 -0.54 10.23
CA ALA A 65 -4.97 0.84 9.78
C ALA A 65 -6.37 1.40 10.08
N TRP A 66 -7.41 0.56 10.01
CA TRP A 66 -8.76 0.93 10.41
C TRP A 66 -8.89 1.13 11.92
N GLN A 67 -8.26 0.28 12.72
CA GLN A 67 -8.27 0.42 14.19
C GLN A 67 -7.49 1.65 14.68
N HIS A 68 -6.44 2.05 13.96
CA HIS A 68 -5.62 3.23 14.28
C HIS A 68 -6.15 4.55 13.71
N ARG A 69 -7.30 4.54 13.00
CA ARG A 69 -8.03 5.74 12.58
C ARG A 69 -8.91 6.27 13.70
#